data_AF-A0A7S4NEG4-F1
#
_entry.id   AF-A0A7S4NEG4-F1
#
_cell.length_a   1.000
_cell.length_b   1.000
_cell.length_c   1.000
_cell.angle_alpha   90.00
_cell.angle_beta   90.00
_cell.angle_gamma   90.00
#
_symmetry.space_group_name_H-M   'P 1'
#
loop_
_entity.id
_entity.type
_entity.pdbx_description
1 polymer ?
#
loop_
_entity_poly.entity_id
_entity_poly.type
_entity_poly.pdbx_seq_one_letter_code
_entity_poly.pdbx_strand_id
1 'polypeptide(L)'
;VVSLWIFSGTWGFLAVFAGMAAVAQLEYYRMALQNGIYPTWKLGTIGSLIMYAAAASHRPAVRDAIFPLTGTITIIYLLLRQERKTPPTTMSDVSTTFMGIYYFGYMPSFWIRLRALGPMAPGTLFSLFPRVSALAGPLVHRVTTSGADIFFFGAP
;
A
#
# COMPACT_ATOMS: atom_id res chain seq x y z
N VAL A 1 14.92 -12.53 -14.92
CA VAL A 1 13.61 -12.95 -14.39
C VAL A 1 12.98 -11.88 -13.50
N VAL A 2 13.68 -11.36 -12.49
CA VAL A 2 13.18 -10.31 -11.56
C VAL A 2 12.83 -8.98 -12.25
N SER A 3 13.39 -8.65 -13.41
CA SER A 3 13.02 -7.41 -14.11
C SER A 3 11.65 -7.51 -14.81
N LEU A 4 11.18 -8.72 -15.14
CA LEU A 4 10.02 -8.91 -16.01
C LEU A 4 8.70 -8.43 -15.38
N TRP A 5 8.49 -8.70 -14.09
CA TRP A 5 7.31 -8.22 -13.36
C TRP A 5 7.37 -6.71 -13.00
N ILE A 6 8.57 -6.11 -13.00
CA ILE A 6 8.75 -4.66 -12.77
C ILE A 6 8.42 -3.88 -14.03
N PHE A 7 8.62 -4.47 -15.22
CA PHE A 7 8.24 -3.87 -16.50
C PHE A 7 6.86 -4.34 -16.99
N SER A 8 6.31 -5.40 -16.41
CA SER A 8 4.90 -5.74 -16.52
C SER A 8 4.07 -4.53 -16.06
N GLY A 9 3.17 -4.04 -16.90
CA GLY A 9 2.42 -2.80 -16.66
C GLY A 9 1.70 -2.74 -15.30
N THR A 10 1.03 -1.63 -15.02
CA THR A 10 0.44 -1.35 -13.69
C THR A 10 -0.41 -2.50 -13.13
N TRP A 11 -1.19 -3.16 -14.00
CA TRP A 11 -2.07 -4.27 -13.63
C TRP A 11 -1.35 -5.57 -13.26
N GLY A 12 -0.28 -5.93 -13.99
CA GLY A 12 0.44 -7.17 -13.73
C GLY A 12 1.28 -7.10 -12.46
N PHE A 13 1.93 -5.96 -12.21
CA PHE A 13 2.59 -5.69 -10.94
C PHE A 13 1.62 -5.71 -9.76
N LEU A 14 0.44 -5.07 -9.92
CA LEU A 14 -0.61 -5.09 -8.90
C LEU A 14 -1.06 -6.51 -8.60
N ALA A 15 -1.32 -7.33 -9.62
CA ALA A 15 -1.81 -8.70 -9.44
C ALA A 15 -0.79 -9.58 -8.71
N VAL A 16 0.49 -9.52 -9.08
CA VAL A 16 1.53 -10.33 -8.41
C VAL A 16 1.74 -9.85 -6.98
N PHE A 17 1.75 -8.54 -6.75
CA PHE A 17 1.95 -7.98 -5.41
C PHE A 17 0.74 -8.25 -4.49
N ALA A 18 -0.48 -8.11 -5.00
CA ALA A 18 -1.71 -8.48 -4.29
C ALA A 18 -1.76 -9.98 -4.00
N GLY A 19 -1.35 -10.83 -4.96
CA GLY A 19 -1.26 -12.27 -4.77
C GLY A 19 -0.26 -12.66 -3.68
N MET A 20 0.95 -12.09 -3.71
CA MET A 20 1.97 -12.29 -2.68
C MET A 20 1.47 -11.86 -1.30
N ALA A 21 0.86 -10.68 -1.20
CA ALA A 21 0.32 -10.17 0.05
C ALA A 21 -0.84 -11.02 0.57
N ALA A 22 -1.71 -11.53 -0.30
CA ALA A 22 -2.80 -12.43 0.08
C ALA A 22 -2.27 -13.76 0.66
N VAL A 23 -1.25 -14.36 0.03
CA VAL A 23 -0.61 -15.57 0.54
C VAL A 23 0.05 -15.31 1.91
N ALA A 24 0.80 -14.22 2.02
CA ALA A 24 1.45 -13.84 3.28
C ALA A 24 0.43 -13.58 4.40
N GLN A 25 -0.70 -12.95 4.08
CA GLN A 25 -1.77 -12.69 5.03
C GLN A 25 -2.47 -13.98 5.49
N LEU A 26 -2.66 -14.96 4.60
CA LEU A 26 -3.20 -16.27 4.97
C LEU A 26 -2.27 -17.01 5.92
N GLU A 27 -0.96 -16.99 5.67
CA GLU A 27 0.03 -17.62 6.54
C GLU A 27 0.13 -16.91 7.91
N TYR A 28 0.06 -15.57 7.91
CA TYR A 28 -0.05 -14.79 9.14
C TYR A 28 -1.26 -15.20 9.99
N TYR A 29 -2.44 -15.35 9.38
CA TYR A 29 -3.61 -15.81 10.13
C TYR A 29 -3.51 -17.26 10.60
N ARG A 30 -2.82 -18.14 9.87
CA ARG A 30 -2.53 -19.51 10.33
C ARG A 30 -1.66 -19.53 11.58
N MET A 31 -0.60 -18.71 11.61
CA MET A 31 0.25 -18.57 12.80
C MET A 31 -0.53 -17.98 13.98
N ALA A 32 -1.40 -16.99 13.74
CA ALA A 32 -2.26 -16.46 14.79
C ALA A 32 -3.22 -17.51 15.38
N LEU A 33 -3.78 -18.38 14.53
CA LEU A 33 -4.65 -19.49 14.96
C LEU A 33 -3.91 -20.50 15.82
N GLN A 34 -2.64 -20.79 15.52
CA GLN A 34 -1.80 -21.67 16.36
C GLN A 34 -1.52 -21.08 17.74
N ASN A 35 -1.51 -19.74 17.86
CA ASN A 35 -1.37 -19.03 19.13
C ASN A 35 -2.68 -18.90 19.92
N GLY A 36 -3.77 -19.55 19.49
CA GLY A 36 -5.07 -19.49 20.15
C GLY A 36 -5.86 -18.19 19.92
N ILE A 37 -5.45 -17.39 18.92
CA ILE A 37 -6.15 -16.17 18.49
C ILE A 37 -7.05 -16.53 17.32
N TYR A 38 -8.30 -16.08 17.31
CA TYR A 38 -9.29 -16.40 16.28
C TYR A 38 -9.65 -15.20 15.41
N PRO A 39 -8.73 -14.75 14.51
CA PRO A 39 -8.95 -13.58 13.67
C PRO A 39 -10.03 -13.83 12.60
N THR A 40 -10.67 -12.75 12.14
CA THR A 40 -11.61 -12.83 11.03
C THR A 40 -10.88 -12.82 9.69
N TRP A 41 -10.31 -13.98 9.33
CA TRP A 41 -9.45 -14.11 8.15
C TRP A 41 -10.17 -13.79 6.82
N LYS A 42 -11.45 -14.14 6.68
CA LYS A 42 -12.23 -13.87 5.45
C LYS A 42 -12.42 -12.38 5.19
N LEU A 43 -12.90 -11.64 6.18
CA LEU A 43 -13.06 -10.19 6.07
C LEU A 43 -11.71 -9.49 5.96
N GLY A 44 -10.69 -9.95 6.69
CA GLY A 44 -9.35 -9.38 6.59
C GLY A 44 -8.75 -9.50 5.20
N THR A 45 -8.86 -10.67 4.57
CA THR A 45 -8.35 -10.92 3.20
C THR A 45 -9.18 -10.24 2.11
N ILE A 46 -10.50 -10.21 2.26
CA ILE A 46 -11.37 -9.45 1.34
C ILE A 46 -11.07 -7.95 1.47
N GLY A 47 -10.92 -7.46 2.69
CA GLY A 47 -10.59 -6.06 2.97
C GLY A 47 -9.27 -5.63 2.33
N SER A 48 -8.21 -6.44 2.43
CA SER A 48 -6.93 -6.13 1.78
C SER A 48 -7.03 -6.16 0.25
N LEU A 49 -7.74 -7.13 -0.34
CA LEU A 49 -8.01 -7.18 -1.78
C LEU A 49 -8.79 -5.96 -2.30
N ILE A 50 -9.79 -5.50 -1.54
CA ILE A 50 -10.54 -4.27 -1.85
C ILE A 50 -9.61 -3.05 -1.83
N MET A 51 -8.65 -2.98 -0.91
CA MET A 51 -7.65 -1.89 -0.88
C MET A 51 -6.75 -1.90 -2.13
N TYR A 52 -6.35 -3.08 -2.60
CA TYR A 52 -5.61 -3.21 -3.86
C TYR A 52 -6.44 -2.74 -5.06
N ALA A 53 -7.70 -3.13 -5.13
CA ALA A 53 -8.62 -2.66 -6.17
C ALA A 53 -8.83 -1.13 -6.11
N ALA A 54 -8.95 -0.57 -4.90
CA ALA A 54 -9.08 0.86 -4.69
C ALA A 54 -7.81 1.62 -5.12
N ALA A 55 -6.61 1.05 -4.93
CA ALA A 55 -5.36 1.64 -5.39
C ALA A 55 -5.29 1.80 -6.91
N ALA A 56 -5.89 0.87 -7.67
CA ALA A 56 -6.00 0.96 -9.13
C ALA A 56 -7.03 2.02 -9.60
N SER A 57 -7.97 2.40 -8.74
CA SER A 57 -9.00 3.40 -9.08
C SER A 57 -8.38 4.79 -9.23
N HIS A 58 -8.80 5.58 -10.21
CA HIS A 58 -8.25 6.92 -10.48
C HIS A 58 -8.76 8.01 -9.52
N ARG A 59 -9.75 7.71 -8.68
CA ARG A 59 -10.37 8.68 -7.77
C ARG A 59 -9.64 8.71 -6.41
N PRO A 60 -9.05 9.84 -5.99
CA PRO A 60 -8.34 9.94 -4.71
C PRO A 60 -9.26 9.72 -3.51
N ALA A 61 -10.48 10.25 -3.55
CA ALA A 61 -11.46 10.10 -2.48
C ALA A 61 -11.78 8.64 -2.13
N VAL A 62 -11.81 7.74 -3.13
CA VAL A 62 -12.07 6.31 -2.91
C VAL A 62 -10.89 5.65 -2.20
N ARG A 63 -9.65 6.05 -2.54
CA ARG A 63 -8.42 5.49 -1.96
C ARG A 63 -8.28 5.82 -0.48
N ASP A 64 -8.66 7.03 -0.08
CA ASP A 64 -8.50 7.49 1.30
C ASP A 64 -9.66 7.04 2.19
N ALA A 65 -10.86 6.87 1.63
CA ALA A 65 -12.03 6.39 2.36
C ALA A 65 -12.04 4.86 2.58
N ILE A 66 -11.40 4.07 1.72
CA ILE A 66 -11.53 2.60 1.78
C ILE A 66 -10.93 2.00 3.05
N PHE A 67 -9.87 2.61 3.59
CA PHE A 67 -9.21 2.15 4.81
C PHE A 67 -10.11 2.28 6.05
N PRO A 68 -10.62 3.48 6.40
CA PRO A 68 -11.53 3.62 7.53
C PRO A 68 -12.85 2.85 7.33
N LEU A 69 -13.36 2.74 6.09
CA LEU A 69 -14.56 1.93 5.82
C LEU A 69 -14.32 0.45 6.08
N THR A 70 -13.23 -0.11 5.58
CA THR A 70 -12.89 -1.53 5.81
C THR A 70 -12.63 -1.80 7.29
N GLY A 71 -11.95 -0.88 7.98
CA GLY A 71 -11.68 -0.97 9.42
C GLY A 71 -12.97 -0.96 10.26
N THR A 72 -13.87 0.00 10.00
CA THR A 72 -15.15 0.09 10.73
C THR A 72 -16.02 -1.14 10.48
N ILE A 73 -16.16 -1.60 9.22
CA ILE A 73 -16.90 -2.81 8.89
C ILE A 73 -16.31 -4.04 9.60
N THR A 74 -14.97 -4.16 9.62
CA THR A 74 -14.30 -5.29 10.28
C THR A 74 -14.50 -5.27 11.79
N ILE A 75 -14.39 -4.11 12.44
CA ILE A 75 -14.58 -3.97 13.89
C ILE A 75 -16.05 -4.20 14.25
N ILE A 76 -17.00 -3.60 13.52
CA ILE A 76 -18.43 -3.82 13.71
C ILE A 76 -18.75 -5.31 13.56
N TYR A 77 -18.19 -5.97 12.55
CA TYR A 77 -18.35 -7.41 12.37
C TYR A 77 -17.78 -8.19 13.57
N LEU A 78 -16.56 -7.90 14.01
CA LEU A 78 -15.94 -8.56 15.16
C LEU A 78 -16.72 -8.35 16.47
N LEU A 79 -17.34 -7.18 16.65
CA LEU A 79 -18.19 -6.88 17.79
C LEU A 79 -19.54 -7.62 17.72
N LEU A 80 -20.12 -7.75 16.52
CA LEU A 80 -21.39 -8.43 16.29
C LEU A 80 -21.23 -9.94 16.02
N ARG A 81 -20.00 -10.45 16.02
CA ARG A 81 -19.68 -11.86 15.76
C ARG A 81 -20.11 -12.72 16.94
N GLN A 82 -21.33 -13.25 16.88
CA GLN A 82 -21.81 -14.34 17.74
C GLN A 82 -21.51 -15.69 17.09
N GLU A 83 -20.24 -16.02 16.90
CA GLU A 83 -19.88 -17.34 16.41
C GLU A 83 -20.03 -18.38 17.54
N ARG A 84 -21.00 -19.28 17.36
CA ARG A 84 -21.41 -20.32 18.33
C ARG A 84 -20.30 -21.29 18.77
N LYS A 85 -19.13 -21.27 18.14
CA LYS A 85 -17.97 -22.15 18.41
C LYS A 85 -16.68 -21.38 18.75
N THR A 86 -16.73 -20.05 18.83
CA THR A 86 -15.56 -19.20 19.03
C THR A 86 -15.68 -18.48 20.37
N PRO A 87 -14.59 -18.36 21.17
CA PRO A 87 -14.60 -17.56 22.38
C PRO A 87 -14.99 -16.09 22.09
N PRO A 88 -15.49 -15.35 23.11
CA PRO A 88 -15.82 -13.93 22.95
C PRO A 88 -14.64 -13.16 22.40
N THR A 89 -14.92 -12.20 21.51
CA THR A 89 -13.93 -11.38 20.82
C THR A 89 -12.94 -10.80 21.82
N THR A 90 -11.70 -11.28 21.74
CA THR A 90 -10.62 -10.80 22.61
C THR A 90 -9.87 -9.67 21.92
N MET A 91 -9.30 -8.74 22.70
CA MET A 91 -8.51 -7.62 22.14
C MET A 91 -7.37 -8.11 21.22
N SER A 92 -6.84 -9.30 21.51
CA SER A 92 -5.86 -9.99 20.67
C SER A 92 -6.40 -10.32 19.26
N ASP A 93 -7.67 -10.72 19.14
CA ASP A 93 -8.29 -11.05 17.85
C ASP A 93 -8.50 -9.80 17.00
N VAL A 94 -8.94 -8.72 17.64
CA VAL A 94 -9.17 -7.43 16.99
C VAL A 94 -7.86 -6.84 16.49
N SER A 95 -6.83 -6.78 17.36
CA SER A 95 -5.50 -6.29 17.01
C SER A 95 -4.88 -7.10 15.87
N THR A 96 -4.94 -8.42 15.94
CA THR A 96 -4.39 -9.31 14.91
C THR A 96 -5.07 -9.11 13.56
N THR A 97 -6.40 -8.98 13.56
CA THR A 97 -7.19 -8.77 12.33
C THR A 97 -6.89 -7.38 11.74
N PHE A 98 -6.89 -6.33 12.55
CA PHE A 98 -6.59 -4.97 12.13
C PHE A 98 -5.16 -4.84 11.59
N MET A 99 -4.19 -5.44 12.28
CA MET A 99 -2.79 -5.48 11.84
C MET A 99 -2.67 -6.17 10.48
N GLY A 100 -3.36 -7.30 10.27
CA GLY A 100 -3.36 -7.99 8.99
C GLY A 100 -3.86 -7.10 7.84
N ILE A 101 -4.97 -6.38 8.03
CA ILE A 101 -5.54 -5.48 7.02
C ILE A 101 -4.60 -4.30 6.74
N TYR A 102 -4.05 -3.68 7.77
CA TYR A 102 -3.16 -2.53 7.62
C TYR A 102 -1.85 -2.91 6.93
N TYR A 103 -1.21 -3.99 7.39
CA TYR A 103 0.12 -4.38 6.93
C TYR A 103 0.11 -5.05 5.56
N PHE A 104 -0.85 -5.95 5.32
CA PHE A 104 -0.94 -6.68 4.06
C PHE A 104 -1.88 -6.05 3.03
N GLY A 105 -2.71 -5.07 3.42
CA GLY A 105 -3.61 -4.37 2.51
C GLY A 105 -3.23 -2.91 2.27
N TYR A 106 -3.20 -2.12 3.35
CA TYR A 106 -3.03 -0.67 3.22
C TYR A 106 -1.61 -0.26 2.84
N MET A 107 -0.60 -0.76 3.54
CA MET A 107 0.81 -0.44 3.25
C MET A 107 1.16 -0.74 1.78
N PRO A 108 0.94 -1.95 1.25
CA PRO A 108 1.41 -2.30 -0.07
C PRO A 108 0.57 -1.61 -1.17
N SER A 109 -0.67 -1.18 -0.87
CA SER A 109 -1.46 -0.29 -1.74
C SER A 109 -0.78 1.05 -2.03
N PHE A 110 0.04 1.57 -1.10
CA PHE A 110 0.80 2.81 -1.31
C PHE A 110 1.92 2.63 -2.33
N TRP A 111 2.60 1.48 -2.33
CA TRP A 111 3.68 1.18 -3.27
C TRP A 111 3.17 1.14 -4.71
N ILE A 112 1.97 0.62 -4.91
CA ILE A 112 1.29 0.62 -6.20
C ILE A 112 0.97 2.06 -6.64
N ARG A 113 0.52 2.91 -5.71
CA ARG A 113 0.26 4.34 -5.98
C ARG A 113 1.54 5.10 -6.34
N LEU A 114 2.63 4.85 -5.63
CA LEU A 114 3.94 5.46 -5.93
C LEU A 114 4.40 5.14 -7.35
N ARG A 115 4.20 3.88 -7.80
CA ARG A 115 4.54 3.49 -9.16
C ARG A 115 3.73 4.23 -10.22
N ALA A 116 2.50 4.62 -9.91
CA ALA A 116 1.65 5.40 -10.81
C ALA A 116 2.06 6.87 -10.92
N LEU A 117 2.87 7.41 -10.00
CA LEU A 117 3.26 8.82 -9.97
C LEU A 117 4.37 9.21 -10.98
N GLY A 118 4.98 8.23 -11.67
CA GLY A 118 6.03 8.50 -12.67
C GLY A 118 7.31 9.13 -12.07
N PRO A 119 8.37 9.33 -12.87
CA PRO A 119 9.58 10.01 -12.40
C PRO A 119 9.25 11.47 -12.03
N MET A 120 9.33 11.78 -10.73
CA MET A 120 9.13 13.12 -10.20
C MET A 120 10.30 14.02 -10.63
N ALA A 121 9.99 15.20 -11.19
CA ALA A 121 11.03 16.15 -11.58
C ALA A 121 11.89 16.53 -10.35
N PRO A 122 13.22 16.42 -10.42
CA PRO A 122 14.11 16.48 -9.24
C PRO A 122 14.04 17.81 -8.44
N GLY A 123 13.46 18.88 -8.99
CA GLY A 123 13.29 20.16 -8.31
C GLY A 123 12.06 20.30 -7.41
N THR A 124 11.09 19.39 -7.51
CA THR A 124 9.80 19.50 -6.76
C THR A 124 9.97 19.25 -5.26
N LEU A 125 10.90 18.38 -4.85
CA LEU A 125 11.26 18.16 -3.44
C LEU A 125 11.76 19.44 -2.74
N PHE A 126 12.51 20.29 -3.45
CA PHE A 126 13.03 21.55 -2.89
C PHE A 126 11.95 22.62 -2.76
N SER A 127 10.91 22.59 -3.61
CA SER A 127 9.79 23.54 -3.54
C SER A 127 8.89 23.37 -2.31
N LEU A 128 8.90 22.19 -1.68
CA LEU A 128 8.14 21.90 -0.45
C LEU A 128 8.80 22.47 0.81
N PHE A 129 10.10 22.81 0.75
CA PHE A 129 10.85 23.42 1.84
C PHE A 129 11.29 24.84 1.47
N PRO A 130 10.39 25.84 1.56
CA PRO A 130 10.67 27.20 1.09
C PRO A 130 11.89 27.84 1.77
N ARG A 131 12.18 27.43 3.02
CA ARG A 131 13.36 27.90 3.78
C ARG A 131 14.70 27.32 3.29
N VAL A 132 14.68 26.15 2.64
CA VAL A 132 15.89 25.50 2.08
C VAL A 132 16.05 25.84 0.60
N SER A 133 14.95 26.03 -0.14
CA SER A 133 15.00 26.42 -1.56
C SER A 133 15.68 27.77 -1.77
N ALA A 134 15.49 28.72 -0.84
CA ALA A 134 16.15 30.03 -0.87
C ALA A 134 17.68 29.94 -0.74
N LEU A 135 18.20 28.93 -0.02
CA LEU A 135 19.64 28.72 0.17
C LEU A 135 20.26 27.89 -0.98
N ALA A 136 19.46 27.05 -1.63
CA ALA A 136 19.88 26.14 -2.69
C ALA A 136 19.78 26.71 -4.12
N GLY A 137 19.25 27.94 -4.28
CA GLY A 137 19.08 28.62 -5.57
C GLY A 137 20.26 28.50 -6.56
N PRO A 138 21.53 28.76 -6.16
CA PRO A 138 22.65 28.66 -7.09
C PRO A 138 23.07 27.21 -7.42
N LEU A 139 22.75 26.24 -6.55
CA LEU A 139 23.06 24.83 -6.78
C LEU A 139 22.01 24.14 -7.65
N VAL A 140 20.73 24.48 -7.48
CA VAL A 140 19.63 23.98 -8.33
C VAL A 140 19.83 24.39 -9.79
N HIS A 141 20.29 25.62 -10.05
CA HIS A 141 20.59 26.10 -11.41
C HIS A 141 21.78 25.37 -12.07
N ARG A 142 22.74 24.87 -11.28
CA ARG A 142 23.88 24.09 -11.80
C ARG A 142 23.52 22.64 -12.10
N VAL A 143 22.58 22.05 -11.35
CA VAL A 143 22.12 20.67 -11.57
C VAL A 143 21.19 20.59 -12.78
N THR A 144 20.33 21.58 -13.00
CA THR A 144 19.46 21.63 -14.20
C THR A 144 20.24 21.82 -15.50
N THR A 145 21.38 22.53 -15.46
CA THR A 145 22.25 22.70 -16.63
C THR A 145 23.15 21.49 -16.88
N SER A 146 23.64 20.81 -15.84
CA SER A 146 24.49 19.62 -15.99
C SER A 146 23.73 18.33 -16.36
N GLY A 147 22.42 18.24 -16.08
CA GLY A 147 21.61 17.05 -16.37
C GLY A 147 21.19 16.88 -17.83
N ALA A 148 21.30 17.93 -18.65
CA ALA A 148 20.93 17.88 -20.07
C ALA A 148 21.95 17.09 -20.92
N ASP A 149 23.21 17.04 -20.50
CA ASP A 149 24.30 16.46 -21.31
C ASP A 149 24.50 14.95 -21.06
N ILE A 150 23.99 14.39 -19.96
CA ILE A 150 24.29 13.00 -19.55
C ILE A 150 23.26 12.00 -20.08
N PHE A 151 22.02 12.44 -20.37
CA PHE A 151 20.92 11.54 -20.74
C PHE A 151 20.51 11.57 -22.23
N PHE A 152 21.04 12.50 -23.03
CA PHE A 152 20.74 12.59 -24.47
C PHE A 152 21.94 12.16 -25.33
N PHE A 153 22.25 10.86 -25.29
CA PHE A 153 22.95 10.21 -26.41
C PHE A 153 22.01 9.17 -27.03
N GLY A 154 21.44 9.55 -28.18
CA GLY A 154 20.63 8.71 -29.07
C GLY A 154 19.12 8.87 -28.84
N ALA A 155 18.31 9.28 -29.82
CA ALA A 155 18.50 9.58 -31.23
C ALA A 155 17.22 10.34 -31.72
N PRO A 156 17.08 10.67 -33.01
CA PRO A 156 16.29 11.79 -33.57
C PRO A 156 14.76 11.71 -33.44
#